data_AF-A0A0J5FX20-F1
#
_entry.id   AF-A0A0J5FX20-F1
#
_cell.length_a   1.000
_cell.length_b   1.000
_cell.length_c   1.000
_cell.angle_alpha   90.00
_cell.angle_beta   90.00
_cell.angle_gamma   90.00
#
_symmetry.space_group_name_H-M   'P 1'
#
loop_
_entity.id
_entity.type
_entity.pdbx_description
1 polymer ?
#
loop_
_entity_poly.entity_id
_entity_poly.type
_entity_poly.pdbx_seq_one_letter_code
_entity_poly.pdbx_strand_id
1 'polypeptide(L)'
;MKDKTGVIDFELIEIIKEDINSKFHQDMKGVEIDPLFINDPAERIFLTIQSKGIEASASIISEGIYFRLNVTVDAGSKIFKGQGWSLISRISGGKFSGSLYSGDLAMLYVKAHKFWFYEFLTLVFVTFYDNELKYLGVFKGKGRYTLNDIGSGSGILY
;
A
#
# COMPACT_ATOMS: atom_id res chain seq x y z
N MET A 1 16.26 -49.88 16.98
CA MET A 1 16.95 -48.70 16.43
C MET A 1 15.92 -47.90 15.63
N LYS A 2 15.62 -46.67 16.07
CA LYS A 2 14.77 -45.62 15.42
C LYS A 2 13.27 -46.01 15.24
N ASP A 3 12.28 -45.13 15.42
CA ASP A 3 12.26 -43.66 15.39
C ASP A 3 11.18 -43.10 16.34
N LYS A 4 11.52 -42.05 17.09
CA LYS A 4 10.58 -41.21 17.85
C LYS A 4 10.49 -39.86 17.12
N THR A 5 9.53 -39.72 16.22
CA THR A 5 9.20 -38.46 15.53
C THR A 5 7.78 -38.62 14.96
N GLY A 6 6.84 -37.69 15.05
CA GLY A 6 6.75 -36.44 15.79
C GLY A 6 5.26 -36.12 15.87
N VAL A 7 4.75 -35.91 17.07
CA VAL A 7 3.49 -35.19 17.27
C VAL A 7 3.95 -33.84 17.80
N ILE A 8 3.91 -32.82 16.95
CA ILE A 8 4.18 -31.46 17.38
C ILE A 8 3.03 -31.08 18.30
N ASP A 9 3.34 -30.87 19.57
CA ASP A 9 2.36 -30.53 20.59
C ASP A 9 1.86 -29.11 20.35
N PHE A 10 0.58 -28.98 20.00
CA PHE A 10 -0.05 -27.70 19.67
C PHE A 10 -0.03 -26.74 20.86
N GLU A 11 -0.03 -27.26 22.09
CA GLU A 11 0.09 -26.44 23.31
C GLU A 11 1.47 -25.80 23.41
N LEU A 12 2.53 -26.53 23.03
CA LEU A 12 3.90 -26.01 23.04
C LEU A 12 4.08 -24.88 22.01
N ILE A 13 3.40 -24.97 20.86
CA ILE A 13 3.41 -23.90 19.84
C ILE A 13 2.72 -22.64 20.37
N GLU A 14 1.58 -22.77 21.04
CA GLU A 14 0.85 -21.62 21.60
C GLU A 14 1.69 -20.91 22.67
N ILE A 15 2.30 -21.66 23.58
CA ILE A 15 3.19 -21.12 24.62
C ILE A 15 4.38 -20.37 23.99
N ILE A 16 5.02 -20.95 22.97
CA ILE A 16 6.14 -20.30 22.27
C ILE A 16 5.68 -19.01 21.59
N LYS A 17 4.49 -18.98 20.98
CA LYS A 17 3.95 -17.78 20.34
C LYS A 17 3.65 -16.67 21.36
N GLU A 18 3.06 -17.02 22.50
CA GLU A 18 2.76 -16.05 23.56
C GLU A 18 4.04 -15.47 24.14
N ASP A 19 5.06 -16.30 24.39
CA ASP A 19 6.33 -15.86 24.96
C ASP A 19 7.13 -14.96 23.99
N ILE A 20 7.16 -15.31 22.70
CA ILE A 20 7.76 -14.47 21.65
C ILE A 20 7.03 -13.13 21.53
N ASN A 21 5.69 -13.13 21.51
CA ASN A 21 4.92 -11.90 21.38
C ASN A 21 5.07 -11.00 22.61
N SER A 22 5.05 -11.57 23.80
CA SER A 22 5.25 -10.84 25.06
C SER A 22 6.63 -10.19 25.11
N LYS A 23 7.67 -10.96 24.78
CA LYS A 23 9.05 -10.49 24.75
C LYS A 23 9.27 -9.42 23.68
N PHE A 24 8.76 -9.63 22.47
CA PHE A 24 8.80 -8.62 21.41
C PHE A 24 8.08 -7.33 21.82
N HIS A 25 6.91 -7.44 22.46
CA HIS A 25 6.17 -6.27 22.92
C HIS A 25 6.90 -5.50 24.03
N GLN A 26 7.60 -6.20 24.93
CA GLN A 26 8.46 -5.58 25.93
C GLN A 26 9.68 -4.91 25.29
N ASP A 27 10.38 -5.62 24.41
CA ASP A 27 11.60 -5.16 23.76
C ASP A 27 11.34 -3.95 22.85
N MET A 28 10.14 -3.84 22.27
CA MET A 28 9.75 -2.73 21.41
C MET A 28 9.08 -1.57 22.17
N LYS A 29 8.83 -1.69 23.48
CA LYS A 29 8.17 -0.65 24.26
C LYS A 29 9.15 0.49 24.57
N GLY A 30 8.99 1.62 23.89
CA GLY A 30 9.80 2.81 24.10
C GLY A 30 11.09 2.86 23.29
N VAL A 31 11.28 1.92 22.37
CA VAL A 31 12.36 2.00 21.37
C VAL A 31 11.90 2.94 20.25
N GLU A 32 12.58 4.09 20.12
CA GLU A 32 12.50 4.90 18.91
C GLU A 32 13.19 4.12 17.78
N ILE A 33 12.40 3.59 16.86
CA ILE A 33 12.93 2.92 15.67
C ILE A 33 13.50 4.02 14.77
N ASP A 34 14.83 4.14 14.76
CA ASP A 34 15.52 5.03 13.84
C ASP A 34 15.25 4.56 12.39
N PRO A 35 14.56 5.38 11.55
CA PRO A 35 14.18 5.02 10.18
C PRO A 35 15.37 4.67 9.27
N LEU A 36 16.59 5.01 9.68
CA LEU A 36 17.83 4.74 8.94
C LEU A 36 18.25 3.26 8.96
N PHE A 37 17.77 2.44 9.91
CA PHE A 37 18.16 1.02 10.02
C PHE A 37 17.22 0.05 9.28
N ILE A 38 16.20 0.58 8.60
CA ILE A 38 15.19 -0.22 7.91
C ILE A 38 15.61 -0.41 6.46
N ASN A 39 16.30 -1.53 6.22
CA ASN A 39 16.85 -1.90 4.91
C ASN A 39 15.83 -2.59 3.99
N ASP A 40 14.69 -3.05 4.51
CA ASP A 40 13.65 -3.72 3.72
C ASP A 40 12.53 -2.73 3.30
N PRO A 41 12.28 -2.58 1.98
CA PRO A 41 11.16 -1.79 1.46
C PRO A 41 9.79 -2.20 2.03
N ALA A 42 9.57 -3.49 2.31
CA ALA A 42 8.32 -4.01 2.87
C ALA A 42 8.08 -3.54 4.31
N GLU A 43 9.16 -3.41 5.08
CA GLU A 43 9.11 -2.97 6.49
C GLU A 43 8.89 -1.45 6.59
N ARG A 44 9.44 -0.67 5.66
CA ARG A 44 9.09 0.76 5.48
C ARG A 44 7.61 0.96 5.12
N ILE A 45 7.05 0.08 4.28
CA ILE A 45 5.61 0.08 3.93
C ILE A 45 4.75 -0.24 5.16
N PHE A 46 5.24 -1.09 6.06
CA PHE A 46 4.58 -1.44 7.32
C PHE A 46 4.72 -0.35 8.41
N LEU A 47 5.82 0.40 8.45
CA LEU A 47 6.02 1.45 9.48
C LEU A 47 5.49 2.83 9.10
N THR A 48 5.22 3.09 7.83
CA THR A 48 4.46 4.28 7.37
C THR A 48 3.00 4.28 7.87
N ILE A 49 2.56 3.20 8.55
CA ILE A 49 1.19 2.97 9.03
C ILE A 49 0.73 3.96 10.14
N GLN A 50 1.60 4.79 10.74
CA GLN A 50 1.19 5.74 11.80
C GLN A 50 1.24 7.24 11.42
N SER A 51 1.17 7.60 10.14
CA SER A 51 0.76 8.96 9.76
C SER A 51 -0.76 9.01 9.65
N LYS A 52 -1.40 10.02 10.25
CA LYS A 52 -2.85 10.25 10.11
C LYS A 52 -3.17 10.43 8.61
N GLY A 53 -3.72 9.39 7.99
CA GLY A 53 -4.06 9.41 6.57
C GLY A 53 -5.14 10.46 6.27
N ILE A 54 -5.04 11.10 5.10
CA ILE A 54 -6.05 12.05 4.62
C ILE A 54 -7.10 11.29 3.83
N GLU A 55 -8.37 11.57 4.09
CA GLU A 55 -9.46 10.98 3.32
C GLU A 55 -9.32 11.26 1.83
N ALA A 56 -9.41 10.19 1.05
CA ALA A 56 -9.28 10.22 -0.39
C ALA A 56 -10.17 9.15 -1.03
N SER A 57 -10.42 9.31 -2.33
CA SER A 57 -11.07 8.30 -3.16
C SER A 57 -10.28 8.08 -4.43
N ALA A 58 -10.35 6.88 -4.98
CA ALA A 58 -9.77 6.57 -6.27
C ALA A 58 -10.82 6.02 -7.23
N SER A 59 -10.61 6.24 -8.52
CA SER A 59 -11.35 5.59 -9.59
C SER A 59 -10.38 5.12 -10.65
N ILE A 60 -10.56 3.89 -11.11
CA ILE A 60 -9.81 3.30 -12.22
C ILE A 60 -10.83 2.96 -13.31
N ILE A 61 -10.53 3.33 -14.54
CA ILE A 61 -11.28 2.94 -15.73
C ILE A 61 -10.29 2.30 -16.69
N SER A 62 -10.44 1.00 -16.94
CA SER A 62 -9.63 0.26 -17.90
C SER A 62 -10.35 0.14 -19.23
N GLU A 63 -9.62 0.39 -20.31
CA GLU A 63 -10.03 0.32 -21.71
C GLU A 63 -9.19 -0.75 -22.44
N GLY A 64 -9.08 -1.94 -21.83
CA GLY A 64 -8.22 -3.01 -22.30
C GLY A 64 -6.88 -2.98 -21.59
N ILE A 65 -5.79 -2.77 -22.32
CA ILE A 65 -4.43 -2.65 -21.76
C ILE A 65 -4.10 -1.24 -21.27
N TYR A 66 -4.92 -0.25 -21.63
CA TYR A 66 -4.79 1.12 -21.15
C TYR A 66 -5.77 1.39 -20.02
N PHE A 67 -5.39 2.24 -19.07
CA PHE A 67 -6.31 2.68 -18.03
C PHE A 67 -6.12 4.16 -17.67
N ARG A 68 -7.17 4.73 -17.08
CA ARG A 68 -7.18 6.04 -16.44
C ARG A 68 -7.38 5.87 -14.95
N LEU A 69 -6.55 6.53 -14.16
CA LEU A 69 -6.63 6.57 -12.70
C LEU A 69 -6.87 8.00 -12.25
N ASN A 70 -7.87 8.21 -11.42
CA ASN A 70 -8.04 9.45 -10.68
C ASN A 70 -7.97 9.18 -9.19
N VAL A 71 -7.17 9.95 -8.45
CA VAL A 71 -7.16 9.94 -6.99
C VAL A 71 -7.52 11.34 -6.50
N THR A 72 -8.63 11.43 -5.78
CA THR A 72 -9.22 12.68 -5.28
C THR A 72 -8.99 12.75 -3.78
N VAL A 73 -8.35 13.82 -3.32
CA VAL A 73 -8.02 14.04 -1.90
C VAL A 73 -8.89 15.18 -1.37
N ASP A 74 -9.26 15.10 -0.09
CA ASP A 74 -9.86 16.21 0.68
C ASP A 74 -11.08 16.84 -0.01
N ALA A 75 -12.16 16.05 -0.14
CA ALA A 75 -13.44 16.43 -0.73
C ALA A 75 -13.38 17.03 -2.17
N GLY A 76 -12.28 16.86 -2.90
CA GLY A 76 -12.14 17.35 -4.27
C GLY A 76 -11.17 18.52 -4.44
N SER A 77 -10.51 18.98 -3.38
CA SER A 77 -9.57 20.11 -3.46
C SER A 77 -8.30 19.78 -4.24
N LYS A 78 -7.92 18.49 -4.30
CA LYS A 78 -6.76 17.99 -5.03
C LYS A 78 -7.08 16.72 -5.80
N ILE A 79 -6.66 16.67 -7.07
CA ILE A 79 -6.91 15.52 -7.94
C ILE A 79 -5.62 15.12 -8.64
N PHE A 80 -5.17 13.90 -8.38
CA PHE A 80 -4.22 13.21 -9.24
C PHE A 80 -4.95 12.62 -10.44
N LYS A 81 -4.53 12.95 -11.65
CA LYS A 81 -4.98 12.31 -12.89
C LYS A 81 -3.81 11.60 -13.55
N GLY A 82 -3.91 10.29 -13.65
CA GLY A 82 -2.91 9.43 -14.26
C GLY A 82 -3.48 8.56 -15.38
N GLN A 83 -2.61 8.17 -16.29
CA GLN A 83 -2.89 7.20 -17.33
C GLN A 83 -1.70 6.27 -17.51
N GLY A 84 -1.95 5.06 -17.95
CA GLY A 84 -0.90 4.07 -18.10
C GLY A 84 -1.38 2.77 -18.67
N TRP A 85 -0.58 1.74 -18.43
CA TRP A 85 -0.82 0.39 -18.92
C TRP A 85 -1.03 -0.58 -17.77
N SER A 86 -2.01 -1.46 -17.94
CA SER A 86 -2.32 -2.56 -17.03
C SER A 86 -1.90 -3.88 -17.69
N LEU A 87 -1.50 -4.85 -16.87
CA LEU A 87 -1.19 -6.21 -17.33
C LEU A 87 -2.44 -6.97 -17.78
N ILE A 88 -3.63 -6.51 -17.38
CA ILE A 88 -4.88 -7.19 -17.69
C ILE A 88 -5.62 -6.43 -18.78
N SER A 89 -5.61 -7.02 -19.97
CA SER A 89 -6.37 -6.53 -21.12
C SER A 89 -7.87 -6.79 -20.94
N ARG A 90 -8.54 -5.97 -20.11
CA ARG A 90 -10.00 -6.08 -19.92
C ARG A 90 -10.62 -4.72 -19.67
N ILE A 91 -11.75 -4.47 -20.32
CA ILE A 91 -12.55 -3.27 -20.06
C ILE A 91 -13.20 -3.44 -18.68
N SER A 92 -12.90 -2.52 -17.76
CA SER A 92 -13.38 -2.57 -16.38
C SER A 92 -13.43 -1.17 -15.75
N GLY A 93 -14.07 -1.06 -14.60
CA GLY A 93 -14.06 0.16 -13.82
C GLY A 93 -14.24 -0.12 -12.34
N GLY A 94 -13.48 0.58 -11.50
CA GLY A 94 -13.51 0.45 -10.05
C GLY A 94 -13.57 1.82 -9.38
N LYS A 95 -14.29 1.90 -8.26
CA LYS A 95 -14.29 3.06 -7.36
C LYS A 95 -13.91 2.60 -5.96
N PHE A 96 -13.05 3.37 -5.32
CA PHE A 96 -12.43 3.02 -4.05
C PHE A 96 -12.49 4.22 -3.10
N SER A 97 -12.75 3.94 -1.84
CA SER A 97 -12.72 4.92 -0.75
C SER A 97 -11.64 4.52 0.24
N GLY A 98 -10.87 5.48 0.74
CA GLY A 98 -9.77 5.20 1.64
C GLY A 98 -9.00 6.44 2.04
N SER A 99 -7.68 6.28 2.14
CA SER A 99 -6.82 7.34 2.64
C SER A 99 -5.50 7.42 1.89
N LEU A 100 -4.99 8.64 1.77
CA LEU A 100 -3.66 8.96 1.25
C LEU A 100 -2.68 9.14 2.42
N TYR A 101 -1.54 8.45 2.33
CA TYR A 101 -0.47 8.46 3.34
C TYR A 101 0.81 8.97 2.69
N SER A 102 1.45 9.96 3.32
CA SER A 102 2.73 10.51 2.88
C SER A 102 3.46 11.13 4.07
N GLY A 103 4.79 11.05 4.08
CA GLY A 103 5.62 11.79 5.03
C GLY A 103 5.73 13.28 4.70
N ASP A 104 5.46 13.67 3.46
CA ASP A 104 5.48 15.05 2.98
C ASP A 104 4.44 15.23 1.87
N LEU A 105 3.23 15.62 2.28
CA LEU A 105 2.11 15.84 1.37
C LEU A 105 2.36 16.97 0.38
N ALA A 106 3.11 18.00 0.78
CA ALA A 106 3.45 19.10 -0.10
C ALA A 106 4.33 18.61 -1.25
N MET A 107 5.34 17.79 -0.97
CA MET A 107 6.14 17.16 -2.01
C MET A 107 5.33 16.17 -2.85
N LEU A 108 4.43 15.39 -2.26
CA LEU A 108 3.54 14.52 -3.04
C LEU A 108 2.72 15.33 -4.04
N TYR A 109 2.11 16.43 -3.61
CA TYR A 109 1.26 17.25 -4.48
C TYR A 109 2.02 17.94 -5.61
N VAL A 110 3.29 18.27 -5.41
CA VAL A 110 4.10 18.97 -6.42
C VAL A 110 4.83 18.01 -7.35
N LYS A 111 5.31 16.86 -6.83
CA LYS A 111 6.25 15.99 -7.54
C LYS A 111 5.67 14.66 -8.01
N ALA A 112 4.45 14.29 -7.62
CA ALA A 112 3.87 13.01 -8.05
C ALA A 112 3.64 13.01 -9.58
N HIS A 113 4.49 12.26 -10.28
CA HIS A 113 4.47 12.14 -11.73
C HIS A 113 4.37 10.70 -12.23
N LYS A 114 4.82 9.74 -11.42
CA LYS A 114 4.79 8.31 -11.72
C LYS A 114 3.97 7.60 -10.66
N PHE A 115 3.33 6.52 -11.05
CA PHE A 115 2.58 5.71 -10.10
C PHE A 115 2.56 4.24 -10.50
N TRP A 116 2.37 3.41 -9.50
CA TRP A 116 2.00 2.00 -9.64
C TRP A 116 0.71 1.78 -8.88
N PHE A 117 -0.12 0.87 -9.39
CA PHE A 117 -1.25 0.37 -8.62
C PHE A 117 -1.28 -1.14 -8.58
N TYR A 118 -1.83 -1.65 -7.48
CA TYR A 118 -2.09 -3.05 -7.24
C TYR A 118 -3.49 -3.18 -6.66
N GLU A 119 -4.35 -3.91 -7.35
CA GLU A 119 -5.70 -4.23 -6.94
C GLU A 119 -5.75 -5.72 -6.58
N PHE A 120 -6.26 -6.04 -5.40
CA PHE A 120 -6.42 -7.41 -4.94
C PHE A 120 -7.72 -7.56 -4.15
N LEU A 121 -8.60 -8.45 -4.64
CA LEU A 121 -9.97 -8.54 -4.15
C LEU A 121 -10.58 -7.13 -4.07
N THR A 122 -11.09 -6.71 -2.91
CA THR A 122 -11.70 -5.39 -2.68
C THR A 122 -10.72 -4.27 -2.37
N LEU A 123 -9.42 -4.54 -2.34
CA LEU A 123 -8.40 -3.58 -1.93
C LEU A 123 -7.67 -3.00 -3.15
N VAL A 124 -7.31 -1.72 -3.05
CA VAL A 124 -6.40 -1.07 -4.00
C VAL A 124 -5.31 -0.33 -3.26
N PHE A 125 -4.11 -0.42 -3.81
CA PHE A 125 -2.93 0.32 -3.40
C PHE A 125 -2.46 1.11 -4.61
N VAL A 126 -2.26 2.42 -4.46
CA VAL A 126 -1.64 3.27 -5.47
C VAL A 126 -0.43 3.94 -4.85
N THR A 127 0.77 3.61 -5.30
CA THR A 127 2.00 4.26 -4.85
C THR A 127 2.41 5.36 -5.83
N PHE A 128 2.84 6.49 -5.29
CA PHE A 128 3.22 7.68 -6.04
C PHE A 128 4.73 7.90 -5.95
N TYR A 129 5.33 8.31 -7.07
CA TYR A 129 6.75 8.58 -7.19
C TYR A 129 7.00 9.86 -7.99
N ASP A 130 8.16 10.46 -7.79
CA ASP A 130 8.66 11.53 -8.65
C ASP A 130 9.27 10.99 -9.95
N ASN A 131 9.82 11.90 -10.77
CA ASN A 131 10.47 11.53 -12.04
C ASN A 131 11.76 10.71 -11.87
N GLU A 132 12.37 10.75 -10.69
CA GLU A 132 13.56 9.98 -10.32
C GLU A 132 13.20 8.65 -9.65
N LEU A 133 11.91 8.28 -9.67
CA LEU A 133 11.36 7.07 -9.03
C LEU A 133 11.51 7.06 -7.50
N LYS A 134 11.66 8.23 -6.88
CA LYS A 134 11.64 8.35 -5.43
C LYS A 134 10.20 8.29 -4.92
N TYR A 135 9.97 7.43 -3.91
CA TYR A 135 8.65 7.25 -3.29
C TYR A 135 8.18 8.52 -2.58
N LEU A 136 6.93 8.91 -2.82
CA LEU A 136 6.29 10.09 -2.24
C LEU A 136 5.10 9.75 -1.33
N GLY A 137 4.43 8.63 -1.55
CA GLY A 137 3.30 8.22 -0.73
C GLY A 137 2.45 7.12 -1.35
N VAL A 138 1.39 6.74 -0.64
CA VAL A 138 0.49 5.66 -1.03
C VAL A 138 -0.96 6.00 -0.71
N PHE A 139 -1.85 5.79 -1.68
CA PHE A 139 -3.27 5.68 -1.43
C PHE A 139 -3.62 4.22 -1.13
N LYS A 140 -4.33 3.99 -0.03
CA LYS A 140 -4.88 2.68 0.35
C LYS A 140 -6.39 2.80 0.38
N GLY A 141 -7.08 2.03 -0.44
CA GLY A 141 -8.52 2.10 -0.58
C GLY A 141 -9.20 0.74 -0.61
N LYS A 142 -10.51 0.76 -0.33
CA LYS A 142 -11.40 -0.38 -0.50
C LYS A 142 -12.53 -0.03 -1.46
N GLY A 143 -12.86 -0.95 -2.36
CA GLY A 143 -13.91 -0.83 -3.35
C GLY A 143 -14.98 -1.92 -3.21
N ARG A 144 -16.00 -1.84 -4.08
CA ARG A 144 -16.99 -2.92 -4.27
C ARG A 144 -16.82 -3.46 -5.69
N TYR A 145 -16.55 -4.76 -5.82
CA TYR A 145 -16.35 -5.50 -7.09
C TYR A 145 -15.14 -5.04 -7.90
N THR A 146 -14.06 -5.79 -7.75
CA THR A 146 -12.72 -5.37 -8.17
C THR A 146 -11.95 -6.62 -8.60
N LEU A 147 -11.15 -6.46 -9.63
CA LEU A 147 -10.37 -7.51 -10.28
C LEU A 147 -8.96 -7.50 -9.69
N ASN A 148 -8.24 -8.61 -9.77
CA ASN A 148 -6.83 -8.61 -9.40
C ASN A 148 -6.06 -7.95 -10.55
N ASP A 149 -5.67 -6.69 -10.45
CA ASP A 149 -5.03 -5.95 -11.54
C ASP A 149 -3.76 -5.24 -11.06
N ILE A 150 -2.80 -5.09 -11.97
CA ILE A 150 -1.52 -4.42 -11.74
C ILE A 150 -1.26 -3.52 -12.93
N GLY A 151 -0.92 -2.27 -12.64
CA GLY A 151 -0.53 -1.35 -13.69
C GLY A 151 0.37 -0.24 -13.19
N SER A 152 0.94 0.47 -14.15
CA SER A 152 1.80 1.60 -13.90
C SER A 152 1.60 2.68 -14.96
N GLY A 153 1.94 3.90 -14.60
CA GLY A 153 1.69 5.01 -15.50
C GLY A 153 2.34 6.30 -15.06
N SER A 154 1.91 7.36 -15.72
CA SER A 154 2.30 8.73 -15.39
C SER A 154 1.06 9.59 -15.20
N GLY A 155 1.20 10.64 -14.41
CA GLY A 155 0.11 11.56 -14.12
C GLY A 155 0.61 12.87 -13.56
N ILE A 156 -0.34 13.72 -13.17
CA ILE A 156 -0.08 14.97 -12.48
C ILE A 156 -1.10 15.15 -11.37
N LEU A 157 -0.69 15.81 -10.29
CA LEU A 157 -1.55 16.24 -9.22
C LEU A 157 -1.71 17.76 -9.28
N TYR A 158 -2.95 18.25 -9.18
CA TYR A 158 -3.27 19.67 -9.11
C TYR A 158 -4.36 19.96 -8.09
#